data_AF-A0A7K7DBC8-F1
#
_entry.id   AF-A0A7K7DBC8-F1
#
_cell.length_a   1.000
_cell.length_b   1.000
_cell.length_c   1.000
_cell.angle_alpha   90.00
_cell.angle_beta   90.00
_cell.angle_gamma   90.00
#
_symmetry.space_group_name_H-M   'P 1'
#
loop_
_entity.id
_entity.type
_entity.pdbx_description
1 polymer ?
#
loop_
_entity_poly.entity_id
_entity_poly.type
_entity_poly.pdbx_seq_one_letter_code
_entity_poly.pdbx_strand_id
1 'polypeptide(L)'
;QIVAKGIPMRARRIHTPSGKKYSVPYGKKDQYILSVDRANLNKELLTAAEKYSNTKLFFGHKLLGCNAELGTLSIKRSDQQTLEVTYDLIVGCDGAFSTVRKQFMRQTRFNYSHEYIPHGYMELTIPPKDGD
;
A
#
# COMPACT_ATOMS: atom_id res chain seq x y z
N GLN A 1 3.32 -12.95 13.19
CA GLN A 1 3.22 -13.87 12.05
C GLN A 1 3.91 -13.33 10.79
N ILE A 2 3.76 -12.05 10.42
CA ILE A 2 4.39 -11.46 9.23
C ILE A 2 5.91 -11.67 9.16
N VAL A 3 6.64 -11.35 10.23
CA VAL A 3 8.11 -11.50 10.27
C VAL A 3 8.55 -12.96 10.01
N ALA A 4 7.79 -13.93 10.50
CA ALA A 4 8.10 -15.36 10.32
C ALA A 4 7.92 -15.83 8.87
N LYS A 5 7.09 -15.14 8.06
CA LYS A 5 6.90 -15.42 6.63
C LYS A 5 7.81 -14.58 5.73
N GLY A 6 8.57 -13.64 6.30
CA GLY A 6 9.49 -12.78 5.56
C GLY A 6 10.85 -13.43 5.36
N ILE A 7 11.52 -13.11 4.25
CA ILE A 7 12.88 -13.58 3.97
C ILE A 7 13.88 -12.50 4.43
N PRO A 8 14.78 -12.79 5.39
CA PRO A 8 15.77 -11.82 5.84
C PRO A 8 16.76 -11.44 4.74
N MET A 9 16.90 -10.15 4.48
CA MET A 9 17.93 -9.57 3.62
C MET A 9 18.94 -8.81 4.47
N ARG A 10 20.11 -9.43 4.71
CA ARG A 10 21.14 -8.90 5.62
C ARG A 10 22.11 -7.91 4.97
N ALA A 11 22.17 -7.91 3.64
CA ALA A 11 23.09 -7.09 2.87
C ALA A 11 22.50 -6.76 1.49
N ARG A 12 23.01 -5.70 0.87
CA ARG A 12 22.86 -5.43 -0.56
C ARG A 12 23.87 -6.30 -1.31
N ARG A 13 23.39 -7.12 -2.25
CA ARG A 13 24.27 -7.87 -3.18
C ARG A 13 24.43 -7.06 -4.45
N ILE A 14 25.63 -6.58 -4.73
CA ILE A 14 25.93 -5.77 -5.92
C ILE A 14 26.53 -6.67 -7.00
N HIS A 15 26.00 -6.56 -8.22
CA HIS A 15 26.46 -7.27 -9.41
C HIS A 15 27.07 -6.23 -10.37
N THR A 16 28.36 -6.37 -10.70
CA THR A 16 29.02 -5.46 -11.66
C THR A 16 28.83 -5.96 -13.10
N PRO A 17 29.02 -5.08 -14.11
CA PRO A 17 29.01 -5.50 -15.52
C PRO A 17 30.07 -6.56 -15.86
N SER A 18 31.20 -6.59 -15.14
CA SER A 18 32.24 -7.63 -15.29
C SER A 18 31.87 -8.98 -14.67
N GLY A 19 30.69 -9.11 -14.05
CA GLY A 19 30.25 -10.33 -13.37
C GLY A 19 30.76 -10.48 -11.93
N LYS A 20 31.59 -9.56 -11.43
CA LYS A 20 32.04 -9.55 -10.03
C LYS A 20 30.84 -9.27 -9.11
N LYS A 21 30.78 -10.00 -8.00
CA LYS A 21 29.73 -9.85 -6.98
C LYS A 21 30.34 -9.51 -5.64
N TYR A 22 29.79 -8.52 -4.95
CA TYR A 22 30.20 -8.19 -3.58
C TYR A 22 28.98 -7.80 -2.74
N SER A 23 29.12 -7.85 -1.42
CA SER A 23 28.02 -7.59 -0.48
C SER A 23 28.34 -6.42 0.43
N VAL A 24 27.36 -5.54 0.64
CA VAL A 24 27.42 -4.43 1.59
C VAL A 24 26.37 -4.66 2.67
N PRO A 25 26.74 -4.97 3.93
CA PRO A 25 25.78 -5.15 5.01
C PRO A 25 24.89 -3.91 5.20
N TYR A 26 23.63 -4.12 5.58
CA TYR A 26 22.73 -3.00 5.89
C TYR A 26 23.10 -2.29 7.20
N GLY A 27 23.69 -3.00 8.16
CA GLY A 27 24.07 -2.47 9.47
C GLY A 27 24.97 -3.44 10.25
N LYS A 28 24.91 -3.38 11.58
CA LYS A 28 25.58 -4.34 12.47
C LYS A 28 24.95 -5.75 12.35
N LYS A 29 25.58 -6.77 12.93
CA LYS A 29 25.21 -8.21 12.74
C LYS A 29 23.70 -8.51 12.83
N ASP A 30 22.99 -7.89 13.76
CA ASP A 30 21.57 -8.20 14.01
C ASP A 30 20.60 -7.29 13.25
N GLN A 31 21.11 -6.37 12.45
CA GLN A 31 20.30 -5.43 11.67
C GLN A 31 20.14 -5.92 10.24
N TYR A 32 18.89 -6.14 9.82
CA TYR A 32 18.53 -6.59 8.48
C TYR A 32 17.17 -6.02 8.09
N ILE A 33 16.89 -6.01 6.79
CA ILE A 33 15.54 -5.74 6.28
C ILE A 33 14.88 -7.07 5.89
N LEU A 34 13.56 -7.08 5.71
CA LEU A 34 12.81 -8.27 5.33
C LEU A 34 12.16 -8.07 3.97
N SER A 35 12.26 -9.08 3.11
CA SER A 35 11.39 -9.20 1.94
C SER A 35 10.09 -9.86 2.38
N VAL A 36 8.97 -9.20 2.11
CA VAL A 36 7.62 -9.68 2.49
C VAL A 36 6.71 -9.55 1.29
N ASP A 37 5.91 -10.60 1.04
CA ASP A 37 4.90 -10.57 -0.02
C ASP A 37 3.76 -9.57 0.30
N ARG A 38 3.49 -8.68 -0.66
CA ARG A 38 2.51 -7.61 -0.51
C ARG A 38 1.09 -8.15 -0.36
N ALA A 39 0.72 -9.16 -1.15
CA ALA A 39 -0.62 -9.70 -1.15
C ALA A 39 -0.93 -10.41 0.17
N ASN A 40 0.00 -11.22 0.66
CA ASN A 40 -0.09 -11.90 1.94
C ASN A 40 -0.12 -10.92 3.11
N LEU A 41 0.73 -9.87 3.12
CA LEU A 41 0.67 -8.84 4.16
C LEU A 41 -0.71 -8.17 4.20
N ASN A 42 -1.27 -7.81 3.04
CA ASN A 42 -2.60 -7.20 2.98
C ASN A 42 -3.69 -8.15 3.49
N LYS A 43 -3.65 -9.43 3.10
CA LYS A 43 -4.60 -10.45 3.61
C LYS A 43 -4.55 -10.57 5.12
N GLU A 44 -3.35 -10.68 5.69
CA GLU A 44 -3.15 -10.80 7.15
C GLU A 44 -3.67 -9.56 7.90
N LEU A 45 -3.49 -8.36 7.35
CA LEU A 45 -4.03 -7.12 7.92
C LEU A 45 -5.56 -7.08 7.88
N LEU A 46 -6.18 -7.47 6.76
CA LEU A 46 -7.64 -7.54 6.63
C LEU A 46 -8.21 -8.57 7.62
N THR A 47 -7.65 -9.78 7.68
CA THR A 47 -8.05 -10.81 8.64
C THR A 47 -7.84 -10.34 10.09
N ALA A 48 -6.78 -9.58 10.37
CA ALA A 48 -6.58 -9.00 11.70
C ALA A 48 -7.65 -7.95 12.04
N ALA A 49 -8.07 -7.13 11.07
CA ALA A 49 -9.14 -6.14 11.26
C ALA A 49 -10.50 -6.81 11.50
N GLU A 50 -10.81 -7.91 10.82
CA GLU A 50 -12.06 -8.67 10.99
C GLU A 50 -12.23 -9.28 12.38
N LYS A 51 -11.14 -9.47 13.14
CA LYS A 51 -11.20 -9.99 14.52
C LYS A 51 -11.89 -9.02 15.48
N TYR A 52 -11.98 -7.74 15.13
CA TYR A 52 -12.63 -6.73 15.94
C TYR A 52 -14.11 -6.65 15.57
N SER A 53 -15.00 -7.00 16.50
CA SER A 53 -16.46 -7.03 16.26
C SER A 53 -17.07 -5.68 15.88
N ASN A 54 -16.41 -4.58 16.24
CA ASN A 54 -16.79 -3.22 15.90
C ASN A 54 -16.19 -2.73 14.56
N THR A 55 -15.45 -3.58 13.85
CA THR A 55 -14.86 -3.26 12.54
C THR A 55 -15.61 -3.98 11.43
N LYS A 56 -15.96 -3.26 10.36
CA LYS A 56 -16.62 -3.83 9.18
C LYS A 56 -15.80 -3.51 7.93
N LEU A 57 -15.59 -4.52 7.09
CA LEU A 57 -14.88 -4.37 5.81
C LEU A 57 -15.89 -4.43 4.66
N PHE A 58 -15.99 -3.35 3.91
CA PHE A 58 -16.90 -3.23 2.76
C PHE A 58 -16.10 -3.28 1.45
N PHE A 59 -15.92 -4.48 0.89
CA PHE A 59 -15.26 -4.65 -0.41
C PHE A 59 -16.18 -4.26 -1.56
N GLY A 60 -15.62 -3.89 -2.72
CA GLY A 60 -16.41 -3.46 -3.88
C GLY A 60 -17.10 -2.09 -3.72
N HIS A 61 -16.66 -1.29 -2.75
CA HIS A 61 -17.17 0.04 -2.45
C HIS A 61 -16.16 1.10 -2.88
N LYS A 62 -16.34 1.68 -4.07
CA LYS A 62 -15.45 2.68 -4.64
C LYS A 62 -15.90 4.09 -4.24
N LEU A 63 -15.04 4.84 -3.56
CA LEU A 63 -15.31 6.23 -3.24
C LEU A 63 -15.32 7.10 -4.51
N LEU A 64 -16.43 7.78 -4.78
CA LEU A 64 -16.60 8.75 -5.86
C LEU A 64 -16.26 10.18 -5.41
N GLY A 65 -16.61 10.50 -4.17
CA GLY A 65 -16.35 11.80 -3.56
C GLY A 65 -16.69 11.80 -2.08
N CYS A 66 -16.24 12.84 -1.38
CA CYS A 66 -16.58 13.08 0.00
C CYS A 66 -16.74 14.57 0.27
N ASN A 67 -17.54 14.90 1.28
CA ASN A 67 -17.59 16.23 1.89
C ASN A 67 -16.98 16.09 3.28
N ALA A 68 -15.78 16.65 3.47
CA ALA A 68 -15.04 16.56 4.73
C ALA A 68 -15.68 17.38 5.86
N GLU A 69 -16.44 18.43 5.54
CA GLU A 69 -17.12 19.27 6.54
C GLU A 69 -18.38 18.60 7.07
N LEU A 70 -19.15 17.95 6.19
CA LEU A 70 -20.38 17.25 6.56
C LEU A 70 -20.15 15.78 6.95
N GLY A 71 -18.93 15.24 6.74
CA GLY A 71 -18.63 13.83 6.99
C GLY A 71 -19.29 12.86 6.00
N THR A 72 -19.79 13.35 4.86
CA THR A 72 -20.55 12.54 3.89
C THR A 72 -19.65 11.91 2.83
N LEU A 73 -19.87 10.64 2.51
CA LEU A 73 -19.20 9.88 1.45
C LEU A 73 -20.21 9.48 0.37
N SER A 74 -19.84 9.65 -0.90
CA SER A 74 -20.56 9.09 -2.04
C SER A 74 -19.80 7.89 -2.58
N ILE A 75 -20.42 6.71 -2.51
CA ILE A 75 -19.77 5.42 -2.77
C ILE A 75 -20.49 4.69 -3.88
N LYS A 76 -19.76 4.21 -4.88
CA LYS A 76 -20.27 3.31 -5.92
C LYS A 76 -20.04 1.86 -5.49
N ARG A 77 -21.11 1.08 -5.44
CA ARG A 77 -21.06 -0.37 -5.16
C ARG A 77 -20.83 -1.19 -6.43
N SER A 78 -20.58 -2.48 -6.25
CA SER A 78 -20.38 -3.45 -7.34
C SER A 78 -21.58 -3.55 -8.29
N ASP A 79 -22.79 -3.38 -7.77
CA ASP A 79 -24.05 -3.37 -8.52
C ASP A 79 -24.32 -2.05 -9.27
N GLN A 80 -23.30 -1.17 -9.36
CA GLN A 80 -23.36 0.15 -9.99
C GLN A 80 -24.24 1.18 -9.28
N GLN A 81 -24.88 0.84 -8.16
CA GLN A 81 -25.66 1.79 -7.39
C GLN A 81 -24.75 2.70 -6.57
N THR A 82 -25.20 3.94 -6.37
CA THR A 82 -24.53 4.91 -5.50
C THR A 82 -25.19 4.87 -4.13
N LEU A 83 -24.37 4.83 -3.09
CA LEU A 83 -24.73 4.90 -1.70
C LEU A 83 -24.14 6.18 -1.10
N GLU A 84 -24.97 6.92 -0.36
CA GLU A 84 -24.49 8.01 0.49
C GLU A 84 -24.51 7.58 1.96
N VAL A 85 -23.42 7.87 2.67
CA VAL A 85 -23.26 7.56 4.09
C VAL A 85 -22.53 8.70 4.79
N THR A 86 -22.78 8.87 6.08
CA THR A 86 -22.16 9.93 6.90
C THR A 86 -21.41 9.30 8.08
N TYR A 87 -20.26 9.88 8.41
CA TYR A 87 -19.42 9.48 9.54
C TYR A 87 -18.82 10.72 10.20
N ASP A 88 -18.52 10.61 11.50
CA ASP A 88 -17.89 11.69 12.28
C ASP A 88 -16.42 11.92 11.89
N LEU A 89 -15.76 10.89 11.37
CA LEU A 89 -14.36 10.94 10.94
C LEU A 89 -14.14 10.12 9.67
N ILE A 90 -13.43 10.72 8.70
CA ILE A 90 -13.00 10.06 7.47
C ILE A 90 -11.48 10.04 7.44
N VAL A 91 -10.88 8.85 7.29
CA VAL A 91 -9.43 8.68 7.15
C VAL A 91 -9.11 8.22 5.72
N GLY A 92 -8.42 9.05 4.95
CA GLY A 92 -8.04 8.77 3.56
C GLY A 92 -6.80 7.87 3.44
N CYS A 93 -7.02 6.56 3.37
CA CYS A 93 -5.98 5.55 3.10
C CYS A 93 -6.06 4.97 1.67
N ASP A 94 -6.51 5.77 0.71
CA ASP A 94 -6.87 5.38 -0.66
C ASP A 94 -5.74 5.54 -1.70
N GLY A 95 -4.50 5.58 -1.22
CA GLY A 95 -3.29 5.46 -2.03
C GLY A 95 -2.85 6.72 -2.78
N ALA A 96 -1.86 6.56 -3.68
CA ALA A 96 -1.21 7.67 -4.36
C ALA A 96 -2.19 8.53 -5.18
N PHE A 97 -3.25 7.95 -5.75
CA PHE A 97 -4.27 8.66 -6.55
C PHE A 97 -5.56 8.96 -5.78
N SER A 98 -5.44 9.16 -4.46
CA SER A 98 -6.50 9.44 -3.50
C SER A 98 -7.66 10.32 -4.02
N THR A 99 -8.88 9.84 -3.85
CA THR A 99 -10.12 10.61 -4.03
C THR A 99 -10.33 11.57 -2.86
N VAL A 100 -10.03 11.14 -1.62
CA VAL A 100 -10.15 12.01 -0.44
C VAL A 100 -9.28 13.26 -0.61
N ARG A 101 -7.99 13.08 -0.96
CA ARG A 101 -7.08 14.20 -1.19
C ARG A 101 -7.57 15.15 -2.28
N LYS A 102 -8.15 14.62 -3.37
CA LYS A 102 -8.73 15.45 -4.45
C LYS A 102 -9.87 16.34 -3.96
N GLN A 103 -10.63 15.93 -2.93
CA GLN A 103 -11.66 16.80 -2.35
C GLN A 103 -11.04 17.92 -1.52
N PHE A 104 -10.01 17.62 -0.72
CA PHE A 104 -9.28 18.64 0.04
C PHE A 104 -8.57 19.65 -0.86
N MET A 105 -8.04 19.22 -2.00
CA MET A 105 -7.42 20.12 -3.00
C MET A 105 -8.38 21.17 -3.57
N ARG A 106 -9.71 20.99 -3.42
CA ARG A 106 -10.73 21.97 -3.84
C ARG A 106 -11.00 23.03 -2.76
N GLN A 107 -10.54 22.81 -1.53
CA GLN A 107 -10.71 23.75 -0.42
C GLN A 107 -9.65 24.84 -0.46
N THR A 108 -9.93 25.95 0.21
CA THR A 108 -8.96 27.06 0.30
C THR A 108 -7.78 26.69 1.21
N ARG A 109 -6.62 27.34 1.00
CA ARG A 109 -5.41 27.18 1.83
C ARG A 109 -4.84 25.75 1.86
N PHE A 110 -5.02 24.98 0.78
CA PHE A 110 -4.43 23.66 0.61
C PHE A 110 -3.27 23.69 -0.39
N ASN A 111 -2.05 23.42 0.08
CA ASN A 111 -0.88 23.32 -0.78
C ASN A 111 -0.71 21.88 -1.30
N TYR A 112 -0.49 21.72 -2.60
CA TYR A 112 -0.30 20.41 -3.23
C TYR A 112 0.68 20.49 -4.41
N SER A 113 1.49 19.45 -4.58
CA SER A 113 2.30 19.24 -5.78
C SER A 113 2.21 17.77 -6.22
N HIS A 114 2.37 17.55 -7.53
CA HIS A 114 2.47 16.22 -8.12
C HIS A 114 3.45 16.28 -9.30
N GLU A 115 4.49 15.48 -9.22
CA GLU A 115 5.50 15.34 -10.26
C GLU A 115 5.69 13.86 -10.59
N TYR A 116 5.70 13.54 -11.88
CA TYR A 116 6.11 12.23 -12.35
C TYR A 116 7.61 12.25 -12.60
N ILE A 117 8.33 11.29 -12.00
CA ILE A 117 9.75 11.08 -12.29
C ILE A 117 9.93 10.48 -13.70
N PRO A 118 11.07 10.70 -14.37
CA PRO A 118 11.27 10.22 -15.74
C PRO A 118 11.42 8.68 -15.84
N HIS A 119 11.71 8.00 -14.73
CA HIS A 119 11.92 6.56 -14.71
C HIS A 119 10.62 5.81 -14.42
N GLY A 120 10.34 4.77 -15.21
CA GLY A 120 9.35 3.74 -14.89
C GLY A 120 10.00 2.51 -14.26
N TYR A 121 9.18 1.59 -13.75
CA TYR A 121 9.65 0.28 -13.29
C TYR A 121 8.89 -0.83 -14.02
N MET A 122 9.53 -1.99 -14.17
CA MET A 122 8.94 -3.22 -14.70
C MET A 122 9.39 -4.38 -13.80
N GLU A 123 8.48 -5.31 -13.53
CA GLU A 123 8.78 -6.48 -12.71
C GLU A 123 9.24 -7.65 -13.59
N LEU A 124 10.35 -8.26 -13.22
CA LEU A 124 10.91 -9.46 -13.84
C LEU A 124 11.17 -10.50 -12.75
N THR A 125 10.94 -11.76 -13.07
CA THR A 125 11.02 -12.85 -12.09
C THR A 125 12.20 -13.78 -12.40
N ILE A 126 12.98 -14.11 -11.37
CA ILE A 126 14.01 -15.17 -11.44
C ILE A 126 13.40 -16.42 -10.80
N PRO A 127 13.18 -17.51 -11.56
CA PRO A 127 12.62 -18.73 -11.02
C PRO A 127 13.63 -19.46 -10.10
N PRO A 128 13.12 -20.37 -9.26
CA PRO A 128 13.96 -21.33 -8.55
C PRO A 128 14.82 -22.12 -9.54
N LYS A 129 16.07 -22.40 -9.17
CA LYS A 129 16.94 -23.29 -9.96
C LYS A 129 16.74 -24.70 -9.46
N ASP A 130 16.47 -25.65 -10.36
CA ASP A 130 16.29 -27.08 -10.04
C ASP A 130 15.10 -27.39 -9.10
N GLY A 131 14.17 -26.45 -8.92
CA GLY A 131 12.95 -26.63 -8.11
C GLY A 131 13.06 -26.18 -6.65
N ASP A 132 14.21 -25.65 -6.22
CA ASP A 132 14.46 -25.03 -4.90
C ASP A 132 14.11 -23.54 -4.85
#